data_AF-A0A1J6WDG5-F1
#
_entry.id   AF-A0A1J6WDG5-F1
#
_cell.length_a   1.000
_cell.length_b   1.000
_cell.length_c   1.000
_cell.angle_alpha   90.00
_cell.angle_beta   90.00
_cell.angle_gamma   90.00
#
_symmetry.space_group_name_H-M   'P 1'
#
loop_
_entity.id
_entity.type
_entity.pdbx_description
1 polymer ?
#
loop_
_entity_poly.entity_id
_entity_poly.type
_entity_poly.pdbx_seq_one_letter_code
_entity_poly.pdbx_strand_id
1 'polypeptide(L)'
;MYFNQQWAAEHRPAADTRLIKDIKKAINAEYSTIACYDKLAGNAPTQQEKDRILEIQKDEKRHLKEFSSIYEALTGSKPSYKITETCPDRIIRLTRILDISG
;
A
#
# COMPACT_ATOMS: atom_id res chain seq x y z
N MET A 1 -27.45 -22.84 -17.05
CA MET A 1 -26.44 -22.10 -17.83
C MET A 1 -25.15 -22.16 -17.04
N TYR A 2 -24.17 -22.94 -17.49
CA TYR A 2 -22.88 -23.06 -16.82
C TYR A 2 -22.06 -21.81 -17.14
N PHE A 3 -21.88 -20.93 -16.15
CA PHE A 3 -20.96 -19.81 -16.26
C PHE A 3 -19.53 -20.37 -16.17
N ASN A 4 -18.93 -20.63 -17.33
CA ASN A 4 -17.59 -21.21 -17.41
C ASN A 4 -16.55 -20.13 -17.07
N GLN A 5 -15.72 -20.36 -16.05
CA GLN A 5 -14.70 -19.39 -15.59
C GLN A 5 -13.74 -18.94 -16.70
N GLN A 6 -13.53 -19.76 -17.73
CA GLN A 6 -12.70 -19.42 -18.90
C GLN A 6 -13.27 -18.25 -19.73
N TRP A 7 -14.59 -18.12 -19.86
CA TRP A 7 -15.21 -17.07 -20.68
C TRP A 7 -15.12 -15.67 -20.04
N ALA A 8 -15.15 -15.62 -18.70
CA ALA A 8 -15.02 -14.38 -17.94
C ALA A 8 -13.59 -13.79 -17.98
N ALA A 9 -12.58 -14.64 -18.12
CA ALA A 9 -11.18 -14.21 -18.24
C ALA A 9 -10.88 -13.57 -19.61
N GLU A 10 -11.51 -14.05 -20.68
CA GLU A 10 -11.32 -13.57 -22.06
C GLU A 10 -12.03 -12.23 -22.34
N HIS A 11 -13.17 -11.98 -21.69
CA HIS A 11 -14.00 -10.79 -21.93
C HIS A 11 -13.88 -9.72 -20.85
N ARG A 12 -12.76 -9.68 -20.13
CA ARG A 12 -12.54 -8.66 -19.09
C ARG A 12 -12.39 -7.28 -19.75
N PRO A 13 -13.28 -6.31 -19.48
CA PRO A 13 -13.17 -4.99 -20.08
C PRO A 13 -11.84 -4.34 -19.67
N ALA A 14 -11.21 -3.61 -20.58
CA ALA A 14 -9.91 -2.95 -20.33
C ALA A 14 -9.87 -2.07 -19.07
N ALA A 15 -11.04 -1.59 -18.62
CA ALA A 15 -11.23 -0.86 -17.36
C ALA A 15 -10.86 -1.70 -16.12
N ASP A 16 -11.19 -3.00 -16.09
CA ASP A 16 -10.85 -3.90 -14.98
C ASP A 16 -9.34 -4.10 -14.87
N THR A 17 -8.65 -4.21 -16.01
CA THR A 17 -7.19 -4.37 -16.06
C THR A 17 -6.47 -3.13 -15.52
N ARG A 18 -6.97 -1.92 -15.85
CA ARG A 18 -6.43 -0.67 -15.30
C ARG A 18 -6.65 -0.57 -13.80
N LEU A 19 -7.86 -0.86 -13.32
CA LEU A 19 -8.19 -0.85 -11.90
C LEU A 19 -7.28 -1.80 -11.11
N ILE A 20 -7.09 -3.04 -11.58
CA ILE A 20 -6.19 -4.02 -10.93
C ILE A 20 -4.75 -3.50 -10.87
N LYS A 21 -4.28 -2.83 -11.93
CA LYS A 21 -2.94 -2.22 -11.97
C LYS A 21 -2.82 -1.07 -10.96
N ASP A 22 -3.82 -0.22 -10.86
CA ASP A 22 -3.82 0.93 -9.96
C ASP A 22 -3.90 0.48 -8.49
N ILE A 23 -4.70 -0.55 -8.18
CA ILE A 23 -4.72 -1.19 -6.85
C ILE A 23 -3.36 -1.81 -6.53
N LYS A 24 -2.73 -2.51 -7.50
CA LYS A 24 -1.38 -3.07 -7.29
C LYS A 24 -0.34 -1.98 -7.03
N LYS A 25 -0.49 -0.80 -7.66
CA LYS A 25 0.38 0.35 -7.40
C LYS A 25 0.16 0.86 -5.96
N ALA A 26 -1.09 1.04 -5.53
CA ALA A 26 -1.41 1.45 -4.17
C ALA A 26 -0.83 0.48 -3.12
N ILE A 27 -0.99 -0.83 -3.31
CA ILE A 27 -0.41 -1.86 -2.43
C ILE A 27 1.10 -1.70 -2.24
N ASN A 28 1.83 -1.43 -3.34
CA ASN A 28 3.28 -1.25 -3.26
C ASN A 28 3.68 0.08 -2.62
N ALA A 29 2.89 1.14 -2.85
CA ALA A 29 3.07 2.42 -2.17
C ALA A 29 2.90 2.23 -0.65
N GLU A 30 1.78 1.67 -0.19
CA GLU A 30 1.54 1.44 1.25
C GLU A 30 2.62 0.57 1.88
N TYR A 31 3.04 -0.51 1.19
CA TYR A 31 4.11 -1.37 1.68
C TYR A 31 5.46 -0.62 1.80
N SER A 32 5.76 0.25 0.84
CA SER A 32 6.96 1.09 0.87
C SER A 32 6.90 2.10 2.02
N THR A 33 5.74 2.74 2.22
CA THR A 33 5.50 3.71 3.29
C THR A 33 5.64 3.07 4.67
N ILE A 34 5.09 1.87 4.88
CA ILE A 34 5.23 1.12 6.14
C ILE A 34 6.70 0.88 6.46
N ALA A 35 7.47 0.39 5.48
CA ALA A 35 8.91 0.14 5.64
C ALA A 35 9.67 1.44 5.92
N CYS A 36 9.27 2.54 5.29
CA CYS A 36 9.88 3.84 5.54
C CYS A 36 9.62 4.36 6.96
N TYR A 37 8.38 4.29 7.43
CA TYR A 37 8.04 4.72 8.79
C TYR A 37 8.69 3.84 9.85
N ASP A 38 8.94 2.56 9.56
CA ASP A 38 9.72 1.69 10.46
C ASP A 38 11.14 2.24 10.66
N LYS A 39 11.81 2.58 9.55
CA LYS A 39 13.14 3.21 9.56
C LYS A 39 13.12 4.56 10.29
N LEU A 40 12.13 5.42 10.01
CA LEU A 40 12.04 6.74 10.62
C LEU A 40 11.73 6.67 12.13
N ALA A 41 10.89 5.74 12.57
CA ALA A 41 10.62 5.50 13.98
C ALA A 41 11.87 5.03 14.75
N GLY A 42 12.76 4.28 14.10
CA GLY A 42 14.07 3.91 14.65
C GLY A 42 15.03 5.10 14.82
N ASN A 43 14.87 6.14 14.01
CA ASN A 43 15.72 7.34 14.01
C ASN A 43 15.09 8.53 14.77
N ALA A 44 13.89 8.36 15.36
CA ALA A 44 13.19 9.44 16.03
C ALA A 44 13.93 9.86 17.31
N PRO A 45 14.21 11.17 17.52
CA PRO A 45 14.99 11.62 18.66
C PRO A 45 14.20 11.63 19.98
N THR A 46 12.88 11.59 19.91
CA THR A 46 12.00 11.52 21.09
C THR A 46 10.98 10.38 20.99
N GLN A 47 10.55 9.89 22.16
CA GLN A 47 9.48 8.88 22.22
C GLN A 47 8.16 9.41 21.65
N GLN A 48 7.85 10.69 21.89
CA GLN A 48 6.63 11.32 21.36
C GLN A 48 6.60 11.32 19.81
N GLU A 49 7.72 11.63 19.16
CA GLU A 49 7.82 11.58 17.71
C GLU A 49 7.74 10.15 17.18
N LYS A 50 8.40 9.21 17.87
CA LYS A 50 8.32 7.78 17.55
C LYS A 50 6.87 7.29 17.60
N ASP A 51 6.16 7.58 18.69
CA ASP A 51 4.75 7.18 18.87
C ASP A 51 3.88 7.79 17.77
N ARG A 52 4.13 9.04 17.40
CA ARG A 52 3.40 9.67 16.29
C ARG A 52 3.66 8.97 14.96
N ILE A 53 4.90 8.62 14.64
CA ILE A 53 5.25 7.89 13.41
C ILE A 53 4.60 6.50 13.40
N LEU A 54 4.59 5.81 14.54
CA LEU A 54 4.00 4.48 14.66
C LEU A 54 2.46 4.50 14.51
N GLU A 55 1.78 5.55 14.98
CA GLU A 55 0.35 5.73 14.72
C GLU A 55 0.08 5.93 13.23
N ILE A 56 0.89 6.73 12.52
CA ILE A 56 0.76 6.88 11.06
C ILE A 56 1.03 5.54 10.35
N GLN A 57 2.09 4.82 10.73
CA GLN A 57 2.39 3.50 10.16
C GLN A 57 1.24 2.49 10.36
N LYS A 58 0.51 2.59 11.47
CA LYS A 58 -0.66 1.73 11.74
C LYS A 58 -1.81 2.00 10.77
N ASP A 59 -1.98 3.24 10.34
CA ASP A 59 -2.98 3.60 9.34
C ASP A 59 -2.60 3.01 7.97
N GLU A 60 -1.34 3.11 7.56
CA GLU A 60 -0.88 2.49 6.30
C GLU A 60 -0.95 0.96 6.31
N LYS A 61 -0.74 0.32 7.48
CA LYS A 61 -0.99 -1.12 7.65
C LYS A 61 -2.46 -1.48 7.41
N ARG A 62 -3.41 -0.62 7.79
CA ARG A 62 -4.84 -0.82 7.48
C ARG A 62 -5.10 -0.66 5.99
N HIS A 63 -4.60 0.40 5.36
CA HIS A 63 -4.71 0.61 3.92
C HIS A 63 -4.14 -0.56 3.11
N LEU A 64 -2.94 -1.04 3.46
CA LEU A 64 -2.31 -2.19 2.82
C LEU A 64 -3.20 -3.44 2.89
N LYS A 65 -3.81 -3.70 4.06
CA LYS A 65 -4.72 -4.83 4.25
C LYS A 65 -5.98 -4.70 3.40
N GLU A 66 -6.55 -3.50 3.34
CA GLU A 66 -7.77 -3.22 2.55
C GLU A 66 -7.50 -3.38 1.07
N PHE A 67 -6.47 -2.72 0.53
CA PHE A 67 -6.12 -2.86 -0.89
C PHE A 67 -5.74 -4.30 -1.26
N SER A 68 -5.01 -5.02 -0.38
CA SER A 68 -4.70 -6.43 -0.61
C SER A 68 -5.95 -7.30 -0.68
N SER A 69 -6.94 -7.04 0.19
CA SER A 69 -8.21 -7.77 0.20
C SER A 69 -9.02 -7.50 -1.07
N ILE A 70 -9.06 -6.25 -1.53
CA ILE A 70 -9.72 -5.87 -2.79
C ILE A 70 -9.00 -6.55 -3.98
N TYR A 71 -7.67 -6.53 -4.01
CA TYR A 71 -6.90 -7.17 -5.07
C TYR A 71 -7.15 -8.68 -5.14
N GLU A 72 -7.18 -9.36 -3.98
CA GLU A 72 -7.48 -10.79 -3.90
C GLU A 72 -8.91 -11.09 -4.36
N ALA A 73 -9.89 -10.27 -3.97
CA ALA A 73 -11.28 -10.41 -4.44
C ALA A 73 -11.41 -10.21 -5.95
N LEU A 74 -10.63 -9.31 -6.55
CA LEU A 74 -10.67 -9.05 -7.99
C LEU A 74 -9.88 -10.07 -8.81
N THR A 75 -8.75 -10.58 -8.30
CA THR A 75 -7.83 -11.41 -9.09
C THR A 75 -7.86 -12.89 -8.73
N GLY A 76 -8.46 -13.24 -7.59
CA GLY A 76 -8.39 -14.58 -7.01
C GLY A 76 -7.01 -14.95 -6.50
N SER A 77 -6.07 -14.00 -6.40
CA SER A 77 -4.69 -14.23 -5.99
C SER A 77 -4.19 -13.13 -5.08
N LYS A 78 -3.29 -13.48 -4.15
CA LYS A 78 -2.66 -12.49 -3.27
C LYS A 78 -1.70 -11.58 -4.05
N PRO A 79 -1.58 -10.30 -3.68
CA PRO A 79 -0.62 -9.41 -4.31
C PRO A 79 0.82 -9.76 -3.93
N SER A 80 1.76 -9.43 -4.81
CA SER A 80 3.19 -9.41 -4.48
C SER A 80 3.58 -8.03 -3.95
N TYR A 81 4.23 -7.95 -2.81
CA TYR A 81 4.73 -6.69 -2.25
C TYR A 81 6.10 -6.34 -2.82
N LYS A 82 6.27 -5.07 -3.22
CA LYS A 82 7.54 -4.52 -3.70
C LYS A 82 7.74 -3.13 -3.12
N ILE A 83 8.97 -2.83 -2.72
CA ILE A 83 9.37 -1.45 -2.40
C ILE A 83 9.52 -0.70 -3.73
N THR A 84 8.72 0.34 -3.92
CA THR A 84 8.72 1.17 -5.14
C THR A 84 9.16 2.59 -4.89
N GLU A 85 9.24 3.02 -3.63
CA GLU A 85 9.60 4.39 -3.26
C GLU A 85 10.84 4.41 -2.37
N THR A 86 11.62 5.49 -2.50
CA THR A 86 12.83 5.69 -1.70
C THR A 86 12.45 6.32 -0.36
N CYS A 87 12.99 5.77 0.73
CA CYS A 87 12.79 6.34 2.06
C CYS A 87 13.92 7.32 2.43
N PRO A 88 13.61 8.58 2.78
CA PRO A 88 14.62 9.54 3.22
C PRO A 88 15.34 9.07 4.50
N ASP A 89 16.61 9.44 4.65
CA ASP A 89 17.41 9.06 5.83
C ASP A 89 17.07 9.85 7.10
N ARG A 90 16.44 11.01 6.94
CA ARG A 90 16.17 11.96 8.03
C ARG A 90 14.69 12.34 8.04
N ILE A 91 14.14 12.57 9.22
CA ILE A 91 12.81 13.18 9.39
C ILE A 91 12.92 14.63 8.91
N ILE A 92 12.43 14.94 7.70
CA ILE A 92 12.60 16.30 7.11
C ILE A 92 11.58 17.31 7.67
N ARG A 93 10.45 16.85 8.26
CA ARG A 93 9.50 17.58 9.13
C ARG A 93 8.23 16.73 9.26
N LEU A 94 7.68 16.58 10.47
CA LEU A 94 6.41 15.85 10.71
C LEU A 94 5.26 16.37 9.84
N THR A 95 5.25 17.68 9.52
CA THR A 95 4.22 18.31 8.68
C THR A 95 4.23 17.87 7.23
N ARG A 96 5.29 17.21 6.74
CA ARG A 96 5.37 16.65 5.37
C ARG A 96 5.08 15.15 5.32
N ILE A 97 4.98 14.49 6.48
CA ILE A 97 4.71 13.05 6.56
C ILE A 97 3.28 12.75 6.12
N LEU A 98 2.34 13.69 6.35
CA LEU A 98 0.94 13.58 5.91
C LEU A 98 0.76 13.74 4.39
N ASP A 99 1.77 14.23 3.66
CA ASP A 99 1.71 14.42 2.20
C ASP A 99 2.21 13.18 1.43
N ILE A 100 2.71 12.15 2.12
CA ILE A 100 3.20 10.91 1.48
C ILE A 100 2.05 9.90 1.28
N SER A 101 0.92 10.11 1.96
CA SER A 101 -0.26 9.22 1.96
C SER A 101 -1.40 9.66 1.02
N GLY A 102 -1.19 10.68 0.16
CA GLY A 102 -2.24 11.26 -0.69
C GLY A 102 -1.77 11.83 -2.01
#